data_AF-A0AAD4QPQ6-F1
#
_entry.id   AF-A0AAD4QPQ6-F1
#
_cell.length_a   1.000
_cell.length_b   1.000
_cell.length_c   1.000
_cell.angle_alpha   90.00
_cell.angle_beta   90.00
_cell.angle_gamma   90.00
#
_symmetry.space_group_name_H-M   'P 1'
#
loop_
_entity.id
_entity.type
_entity.pdbx_description
1 polymer ?
#
loop_
_entity_poly.entity_id
_entity_poly.type
_entity_poly.pdbx_seq_one_letter_code
_entity_poly.pdbx_strand_id
1 'polypeptide(L)'
;MHVVHRSTVILPTPPLPRRLSTLLHQHPTDFAKPDKPVTRVHDGIGKLVAEWIWRDARSDLLTIRNRPQSPSSAWLKKSFIPFRDDVKFQDDGGAEYVWKGNKPGLGLQLFGPESKTQPVARFIRTYKDYNANRENPPVVPSALLLDESVEPIRDFIVISFLLLERRRRETETATVSRARSLAIYGVFTS
;
A
#
# COMPACT_ATOMS: atom_id res chain seq x y z
N MET A 1 4.25 24.84 -2.41
CA MET A 1 3.13 24.12 -3.05
C MET A 1 2.94 22.81 -2.29
N HIS A 2 2.03 22.78 -1.30
CA HIS A 2 1.84 21.61 -0.44
C HIS A 2 0.91 20.60 -1.12
N VAL A 3 1.47 19.50 -1.62
CA VAL A 3 0.67 18.38 -2.12
C VAL A 3 0.39 17.44 -0.95
N VAL A 4 -0.76 17.61 -0.32
CA VAL A 4 -1.27 16.62 0.65
C VAL A 4 -1.84 15.45 -0.16
N HIS A 5 -1.09 14.34 -0.24
CA HIS A 5 -1.61 13.10 -0.83
C HIS A 5 -2.60 12.46 0.16
N ARG A 6 -3.90 12.76 0.00
CA ARG A 6 -4.98 12.02 0.66
C ARG A 6 -5.30 10.79 -0.19
N SER A 7 -4.86 9.61 0.25
CA SER A 7 -5.34 8.34 -0.30
C SER A 7 -6.38 7.77 0.68
N THR A 8 -7.64 7.74 0.26
CA THR A 8 -8.74 7.16 1.03
C THR A 8 -8.82 5.68 0.72
N VAL A 9 -8.75 4.81 1.74
CA VAL A 9 -9.08 3.39 1.59
C VAL A 9 -10.61 3.26 1.64
N ILE A 10 -11.22 2.91 0.50
CA ILE A 10 -12.67 2.72 0.36
C ILE A 10 -12.91 1.23 0.12
N LEU A 11 -13.76 0.60 0.95
CA LEU A 11 -14.24 -0.77 0.73
C LEU A 11 -15.49 -0.75 -0.17
N PRO A 12 -15.64 -1.65 -1.16
CA PRO A 12 -16.83 -1.78 -1.98
C PRO A 12 -17.92 -2.50 -1.21
N THR A 13 -19.14 -1.97 -1.29
CA THR A 13 -20.37 -2.60 -0.79
C THR A 13 -21.02 -3.46 -1.87
N PRO A 14 -21.68 -4.58 -1.50
CA PRO A 14 -22.69 -5.22 -2.35
C PRO A 14 -23.91 -4.28 -2.56
N PRO A 15 -24.77 -4.53 -3.56
CA PRO A 15 -25.74 -3.53 -3.97
C PRO A 15 -26.94 -3.42 -3.00
N LEU A 16 -27.26 -2.17 -2.64
CA LEU A 16 -28.47 -1.63 -1.97
C LEU A 16 -28.55 -1.68 -0.42
N PRO A 17 -29.26 -0.71 0.22
CA PRO A 17 -29.19 0.73 0.04
C PRO A 17 -28.73 1.46 1.32
N ARG A 18 -27.96 2.54 1.12
CA ARG A 18 -27.71 3.67 2.05
C ARG A 18 -27.43 3.32 3.52
N ARG A 19 -26.16 3.02 3.84
CA ARG A 19 -25.51 3.60 5.03
C ARG A 19 -24.04 3.92 4.74
N LEU A 20 -23.66 5.07 5.31
CA LEU A 20 -22.42 5.84 5.23
C LEU A 20 -21.13 5.04 4.96
N SER A 21 -20.33 5.53 4.01
CA SER A 21 -18.93 5.17 3.83
C SER A 21 -18.13 5.52 5.10
N THR A 22 -17.94 4.54 5.99
CA THR A 22 -17.08 4.73 7.16
C THR A 22 -15.65 4.86 6.68
N LEU A 23 -15.09 6.06 6.82
CA LEU A 23 -13.68 6.34 6.57
C LEU A 23 -12.89 5.66 7.70
N LEU A 24 -12.32 4.49 7.42
CA LEU A 24 -11.84 3.59 8.48
C LEU A 24 -10.41 3.87 8.94
N HIS A 25 -9.57 4.46 8.08
CA HIS A 25 -8.23 4.89 8.46
C HIS A 25 -7.85 6.22 7.79
N GLN A 26 -7.15 7.07 8.53
CA GLN A 26 -6.53 8.30 8.01
C GLN A 26 -5.01 8.20 8.05
N HIS A 27 -4.36 8.67 6.98
CA HIS A 27 -2.90 8.59 6.83
C HIS A 27 -2.30 9.94 6.45
N PRO A 28 -2.27 10.92 7.36
CA PRO A 28 -1.47 12.12 7.14
C PRO A 28 0.00 11.73 7.07
N THR A 29 0.66 12.11 5.98
CA THR A 29 2.13 12.16 5.95
C THR A 29 2.54 13.56 6.36
N ASP A 30 3.26 13.63 7.47
CA ASP A 30 3.78 14.87 8.02
C ASP A 30 5.13 15.17 7.36
N PHE A 31 5.16 16.27 6.61
CA PHE A 31 6.35 16.79 5.93
C PHE A 31 6.98 17.97 6.69
N ALA A 32 6.58 18.24 7.94
CA ALA A 32 7.15 19.34 8.74
C ALA A 32 8.67 19.22 8.90
N LYS A 33 9.21 18.00 8.82
CA LYS A 33 10.65 17.71 8.74
C LYS A 33 10.95 17.07 7.39
N PRO A 34 11.39 17.84 6.38
CA PRO A 34 11.57 17.33 5.02
C PRO A 34 12.67 16.28 4.93
N ASP A 35 13.63 16.27 5.86
CA ASP A 35 14.71 15.30 5.95
C ASP A 35 14.26 13.95 6.54
N LYS A 36 13.16 13.92 7.27
CA LYS A 36 12.62 12.72 7.92
C LYS A 36 11.08 12.73 7.89
N PRO A 37 10.47 12.59 6.70
CA PRO A 37 9.02 12.49 6.61
C PRO A 37 8.51 11.35 7.49
N VAL A 38 7.37 11.57 8.14
CA VAL A 38 6.72 10.58 9.01
C VAL A 38 5.33 10.30 8.48
N THR A 39 5.02 9.03 8.24
CA THR A 39 3.64 8.62 7.99
C THR A 39 3.06 8.06 9.29
N ARG A 40 1.86 8.53 9.65
CA ARG A 40 1.12 8.05 10.81
C ARG A 40 -0.20 7.44 10.35
N VAL A 41 -0.54 6.29 10.89
CA VAL A 41 -1.76 5.54 10.61
C VAL A 41 -2.62 5.54 11.86
N HIS A 42 -3.81 6.12 11.76
CA HIS A 42 -4.81 6.10 12.82
C HIS A 42 -5.99 5.23 12.42
N ASP A 43 -6.61 4.55 13.40
CA ASP A 43 -7.85 3.81 13.21
C ASP A 43 -9.07 4.74 13.11
N GLY A 44 -10.26 4.15 13.00
CA GLY A 44 -11.52 4.88 12.83
C GLY A 44 -11.93 5.74 14.04
N ILE A 45 -11.31 5.52 15.22
CA ILE A 45 -11.52 6.33 16.42
C ILE A 45 -10.38 7.34 16.66
N GLY A 46 -9.42 7.42 15.73
CA GLY A 46 -8.30 8.35 15.79
C GLY A 46 -7.13 7.89 16.67
N LYS A 47 -7.11 6.63 17.11
CA LYS A 47 -5.98 6.07 17.86
C LYS A 47 -4.84 5.71 16.90
N LEU A 48 -3.61 6.07 17.29
CA LEU A 48 -2.41 5.73 16.52
C LEU A 48 -2.18 4.21 16.52
N VAL A 49 -2.17 3.62 15.33
CA VAL A 49 -1.96 2.19 15.11
C VAL A 49 -0.52 1.91 14.68
N ALA A 50 0.04 2.76 13.83
CA ALA A 50 1.43 2.67 13.43
C ALA A 50 1.96 4.02 12.99
N GLU A 51 3.27 4.16 13.07
CA GLU A 51 4.00 5.24 12.43
C GLU A 51 5.31 4.73 11.87
N TRP A 52 5.81 5.37 10.81
CA TRP A 52 7.14 5.10 10.34
C TRP A 52 7.87 6.35 9.84
N ILE A 53 9.16 6.38 10.14
CA ILE A 53 10.09 7.41 9.71
C ILE A 53 10.73 6.96 8.40
N TRP A 54 10.62 7.81 7.39
CA TRP A 54 11.13 7.53 6.06
C TRP A 54 12.66 7.53 6.06
N ARG A 55 13.28 6.59 5.34
CA ARG A 55 14.73 6.52 5.16
C ARG A 55 15.08 6.28 3.69
N ASP A 56 16.06 7.01 3.16
CA ASP A 56 16.42 6.95 1.74
C ASP A 56 17.18 5.66 1.37
N ALA A 57 18.25 5.34 2.12
CA ALA A 57 19.15 4.23 1.80
C ALA A 57 18.83 2.93 2.56
N ARG A 58 17.90 2.96 3.52
CA ARG A 58 17.59 1.83 4.41
C ARG A 58 16.07 1.66 4.49
N SER A 59 15.61 0.48 4.93
CA SER A 59 14.19 0.27 5.20
C SER A 59 13.64 1.30 6.19
N ASP A 60 12.42 1.81 6.06
CA ASP A 60 11.85 2.75 7.05
C ASP A 60 11.91 2.24 8.49
N LEU A 61 11.96 3.14 9.48
CA LEU A 61 11.84 2.77 10.89
C LEU A 61 10.36 2.74 11.26
N LEU A 62 9.85 1.54 11.54
CA LEU A 62 8.45 1.26 11.80
C LEU A 62 8.20 1.02 13.29
N THR A 63 7.18 1.68 13.81
CA THR A 63 6.60 1.45 15.13
C THR A 63 5.15 1.00 14.92
N ILE A 64 4.78 -0.19 15.42
CA ILE A 64 3.40 -0.69 15.36
C ILE A 64 2.88 -0.78 16.78
N ARG A 65 1.85 0.02 17.11
CA ARG A 65 1.22 0.08 18.43
C ARG A 65 2.28 0.19 19.54
N ASN A 66 2.31 -0.76 20.47
CA ASN A 66 3.23 -0.81 21.61
C ASN A 66 4.52 -1.59 21.33
N ARG A 67 4.82 -1.93 20.07
CA ARG A 67 6.05 -2.65 19.71
C ARG A 67 7.24 -1.69 19.64
N PRO A 68 8.45 -2.13 20.02
CA PRO A 68 9.66 -1.36 19.82
C PRO A 68 9.84 -0.98 18.34
N GLN A 69 10.36 0.22 18.11
CA GLN A 69 10.70 0.67 16.76
C GLN A 69 11.73 -0.28 16.13
N SER A 70 11.48 -0.68 14.89
CA SER A 70 12.36 -1.58 14.15
C SER A 70 12.37 -1.27 12.65
N PRO A 71 13.40 -1.68 11.89
CA PRO A 71 13.36 -1.56 10.44
C PRO A 71 12.15 -2.29 9.86
N SER A 72 11.41 -1.69 8.93
CA SER A 72 10.23 -2.31 8.32
C SER A 72 10.54 -3.65 7.66
N SER A 73 11.76 -3.88 7.18
CA SER A 73 12.21 -5.18 6.65
C SER A 73 12.39 -6.28 7.70
N ALA A 74 12.51 -5.95 8.98
CA ALA A 74 12.55 -6.94 10.07
C ALA A 74 11.17 -7.58 10.26
N TRP A 75 10.10 -6.80 10.08
CA TRP A 75 8.72 -7.27 10.16
C TRP A 75 8.18 -7.76 8.81
N LEU A 76 8.41 -7.00 7.74
CA LEU A 76 7.93 -7.25 6.38
C LEU A 76 9.07 -7.83 5.51
N LYS A 77 9.17 -9.16 5.48
CA LYS A 77 10.28 -9.92 4.90
C LYS A 77 10.03 -10.19 3.42
N LYS A 78 10.93 -9.71 2.55
CA LYS A 78 10.91 -10.10 1.12
C LYS A 78 11.44 -11.53 0.94
N SER A 79 10.96 -12.21 -0.10
CA SER A 79 11.55 -13.49 -0.51
C SER A 79 13.01 -13.31 -0.93
N PHE A 80 13.86 -14.30 -0.62
CA PHE A 80 15.25 -14.36 -1.12
C PHE A 80 15.35 -15.11 -2.45
N ILE A 81 14.27 -15.77 -2.89
CA ILE A 81 14.24 -16.58 -4.10
C ILE A 81 14.23 -15.66 -5.32
N PRO A 82 15.15 -15.81 -6.28
CA PRO A 82 15.17 -15.01 -7.51
C PRO A 82 13.82 -15.03 -8.23
N PHE A 83 13.43 -13.89 -8.81
CA PHE A 83 12.18 -13.68 -9.57
C PHE A 83 10.87 -13.78 -8.78
N ARG A 84 10.94 -14.13 -7.49
CA ARG A 84 9.80 -14.19 -6.58
C ARG A 84 9.74 -12.91 -5.75
N ASP A 85 8.76 -12.07 -6.04
CA ASP A 85 8.54 -10.80 -5.34
C ASP A 85 7.52 -10.91 -4.19
N ASP A 86 7.42 -12.10 -3.62
CA ASP A 86 6.54 -12.31 -2.47
C ASP A 86 7.11 -11.58 -1.25
N VAL A 87 6.21 -11.00 -0.46
CA VAL A 87 6.55 -10.33 0.79
C VAL A 87 5.67 -10.84 1.89
N LYS A 88 6.24 -11.20 3.04
CA LYS A 88 5.53 -11.82 4.14
C LYS A 88 5.65 -11.06 5.44
N PHE A 89 4.61 -11.15 6.27
CA PHE A 89 4.64 -10.67 7.64
C PHE A 89 3.94 -11.69 8.55
N GLN A 90 4.15 -11.53 9.85
CA GLN A 90 3.44 -12.29 10.89
C GLN A 90 2.63 -11.33 11.76
N ASP A 91 1.45 -11.78 12.18
CA ASP A 91 0.61 -11.09 13.15
C ASP A 91 1.11 -11.32 14.59
N ASP A 92 0.32 -10.91 15.59
CA ASP A 92 0.64 -11.16 17.02
C ASP A 92 0.53 -12.65 17.40
N GLY A 93 -0.28 -13.43 16.67
CA GLY A 93 -0.47 -14.87 16.90
C GLY A 93 0.57 -15.76 16.21
N GLY A 94 1.47 -15.18 15.42
CA GLY A 94 2.48 -15.90 14.64
C GLY A 94 1.97 -16.44 13.30
N ALA A 95 0.72 -16.16 12.92
CA ALA A 95 0.18 -16.53 11.63
C ALA A 95 0.90 -15.77 10.51
N GLU A 96 1.37 -16.50 9.49
CA GLU A 96 2.10 -15.92 8.37
C GLU A 96 1.14 -15.53 7.24
N TYR A 97 1.28 -14.30 6.76
CA TYR A 97 0.54 -13.77 5.63
C TYR A 97 1.50 -13.37 4.50
N VAL A 98 1.11 -13.63 3.25
CA VAL A 98 1.99 -13.45 2.09
C VAL A 98 1.33 -12.56 1.05
N TRP A 99 1.93 -11.39 0.82
CA TRP A 99 1.66 -10.54 -0.33
C TRP A 99 2.30 -11.13 -1.58
N LYS A 100 1.50 -11.31 -2.62
CA LYS A 100 1.93 -11.62 -3.99
C LYS A 100 1.60 -10.45 -4.92
N GLY A 101 2.19 -10.45 -6.11
CA GLY A 101 1.92 -9.42 -7.12
C GLY A 101 2.61 -8.08 -6.84
N ASN A 102 3.74 -8.08 -6.13
CA ASN A 102 4.52 -6.87 -5.81
C ASN A 102 5.43 -6.39 -6.96
N LYS A 103 5.23 -6.89 -8.19
CA LYS A 103 5.90 -6.38 -9.40
C LYS A 103 5.10 -5.22 -10.01
N PRO A 104 5.77 -4.30 -10.74
CA PRO A 104 5.07 -3.32 -11.59
C PRO A 104 4.05 -4.00 -12.51
N GLY A 105 2.90 -3.36 -12.70
CA GLY A 105 1.79 -3.89 -13.49
C GLY A 105 0.91 -4.97 -12.83
N LEU A 106 1.34 -5.59 -11.73
CA LEU A 106 0.53 -6.58 -11.02
C LEU A 106 -0.31 -5.95 -9.88
N GLY A 107 -1.43 -6.61 -9.54
CA GLY A 107 -2.25 -6.24 -8.38
C GLY A 107 -1.74 -6.93 -7.12
N LEU A 108 -1.52 -6.17 -6.04
CA LEU A 108 -1.15 -6.72 -4.74
C LEU A 108 -2.30 -7.56 -4.18
N GLN A 109 -2.00 -8.79 -3.78
CA GLN A 109 -2.96 -9.71 -3.16
C GLN A 109 -2.34 -10.36 -1.94
N LEU A 110 -3.08 -10.42 -0.83
CA LEU A 110 -2.64 -11.04 0.41
C LEU A 110 -3.27 -12.42 0.56
N PHE A 111 -2.46 -13.42 0.88
CA PHE A 111 -2.90 -14.78 1.18
C PHE A 111 -2.64 -15.08 2.64
N GLY A 112 -3.62 -15.69 3.30
CA GLY A 112 -3.52 -16.14 4.69
C GLY A 112 -3.00 -17.58 4.81
N PRO A 113 -2.82 -18.07 6.04
CA PRO A 113 -2.35 -19.44 6.29
C PRO A 113 -3.32 -20.50 5.78
N GLU A 114 -4.63 -20.24 5.85
CA GLU A 114 -5.70 -21.18 5.48
C GLU A 114 -5.78 -21.45 3.97
N SER A 115 -5.40 -20.48 3.12
CA SER A 115 -5.55 -20.60 1.68
C SER A 115 -4.46 -19.87 0.89
N LYS A 116 -3.84 -20.63 -0.02
CA LYS A 116 -2.83 -20.11 -0.97
C LYS A 116 -3.44 -19.67 -2.31
N THR A 117 -4.73 -19.96 -2.54
CA THR A 117 -5.45 -19.73 -3.79
C THR A 117 -6.49 -18.63 -3.67
N GLN A 118 -7.07 -18.45 -2.49
CA GLN A 118 -8.04 -17.39 -2.22
C GLN A 118 -7.38 -16.29 -1.39
N PRO A 119 -7.20 -15.09 -1.95
CA PRO A 119 -6.61 -13.99 -1.20
C PRO A 119 -7.64 -13.36 -0.25
N VAL A 120 -7.18 -13.08 0.97
CA VAL A 120 -7.93 -12.40 2.05
C VAL A 120 -7.89 -10.88 1.93
N ALA A 121 -6.99 -10.33 1.11
CA ALA A 121 -7.01 -8.92 0.74
C ALA A 121 -6.56 -8.72 -0.72
N ARG A 122 -7.12 -7.71 -1.40
CA ARG A 122 -6.77 -7.39 -2.80
C ARG A 122 -6.73 -5.89 -3.02
N PHE A 123 -5.67 -5.39 -3.62
CA PHE A 123 -5.60 -4.01 -4.07
C PHE A 123 -6.11 -3.86 -5.51
N ILE A 124 -7.11 -3.02 -5.68
CA ILE A 124 -7.65 -2.59 -6.97
C ILE A 124 -7.07 -1.21 -7.27
N ARG A 125 -6.34 -1.11 -8.38
CA ARG A 125 -5.80 0.17 -8.87
C ARG A 125 -6.93 1.03 -9.43
N THR A 126 -6.73 2.34 -9.44
CA THR A 126 -7.61 3.26 -10.16
C THR A 126 -7.71 2.85 -11.63
N TYR A 127 -8.92 2.78 -12.17
CA TYR A 127 -9.16 2.47 -13.57
C TYR A 127 -10.36 3.25 -14.10
N LYS A 128 -10.49 3.33 -15.42
CA LYS A 128 -11.66 3.90 -16.10
C LYS A 128 -12.66 2.79 -16.38
N ASP A 129 -13.88 2.93 -15.91
CA ASP A 129 -14.94 1.95 -16.17
C ASP A 129 -15.63 2.23 -17.51
N TYR A 130 -15.08 1.64 -18.57
CA TYR A 130 -15.63 1.75 -19.91
C TYR A 130 -16.96 1.01 -20.09
N ASN A 131 -17.35 0.13 -19.15
CA ASN A 131 -18.64 -0.54 -19.20
C ASN A 131 -19.77 0.39 -18.74
N ALA A 132 -19.48 1.35 -17.86
CA ALA A 132 -20.47 2.32 -17.37
C ALA A 132 -20.79 3.41 -18.41
N ASN A 133 -19.77 3.93 -19.11
CA ASN A 133 -19.93 4.89 -20.20
C ASN A 133 -18.69 4.85 -21.11
N ARG A 134 -18.86 4.59 -22.41
CA ARG A 134 -17.73 4.45 -23.34
C ARG A 134 -17.11 5.78 -23.76
N GLU A 135 -17.91 6.85 -23.85
CA GLU A 135 -17.46 8.18 -24.30
C GLU A 135 -16.78 8.96 -23.19
N ASN A 136 -17.34 8.90 -21.98
CA ASN A 136 -16.78 9.53 -20.79
C ASN A 136 -16.80 8.55 -19.61
N PRO A 137 -15.90 7.55 -19.60
CA PRO A 137 -15.88 6.53 -18.58
C PRO A 137 -15.57 7.13 -17.20
N PRO A 138 -16.40 6.86 -16.18
CA PRO A 138 -16.10 7.30 -14.83
C PRO A 138 -14.79 6.67 -14.33
N VAL A 139 -14.03 7.45 -13.56
CA VAL A 139 -12.81 6.97 -12.92
C VAL A 139 -13.17 6.29 -11.61
N VAL A 140 -12.91 5.00 -11.52
CA VAL A 140 -13.07 4.22 -10.30
C VAL A 140 -11.84 4.44 -9.42
N PRO A 141 -11.98 4.92 -8.18
CA PRO A 141 -10.85 5.14 -7.28
C PRO A 141 -10.20 3.80 -6.88
N SER A 142 -8.94 3.87 -6.48
CA SER A 142 -8.24 2.68 -5.97
C SER A 142 -8.83 2.23 -4.64
N ALA A 143 -8.89 0.92 -4.40
CA ALA A 143 -9.49 0.34 -3.21
C ALA A 143 -8.63 -0.83 -2.69
N LEU A 144 -8.53 -0.98 -1.37
CA LEU A 144 -7.99 -2.18 -0.74
C LEU A 144 -9.18 -2.99 -0.20
N LEU A 145 -9.45 -4.13 -0.84
CA LEU A 145 -10.52 -5.04 -0.46
C LEU A 145 -10.04 -5.97 0.63
N LEU A 146 -10.85 -6.19 1.66
CA LEU A 146 -10.57 -7.07 2.77
C LEU A 146 -11.71 -8.08 2.91
N ASP A 147 -11.36 -9.32 3.20
CA ASP A 147 -12.31 -10.34 3.63
C ASP A 147 -12.76 -10.09 5.09
N GLU A 148 -13.98 -10.47 5.45
CA GLU A 148 -14.48 -10.30 6.82
C GLU A 148 -13.68 -11.11 7.83
N SER A 149 -13.14 -12.27 7.42
CA SER A 149 -12.33 -13.16 8.25
C SER A 149 -11.03 -12.53 8.78
N VAL A 150 -10.57 -11.43 8.18
CA VAL A 150 -9.31 -10.75 8.56
C VAL A 150 -9.52 -9.48 9.36
N GLU A 151 -10.74 -9.20 9.85
CA GLU A 151 -10.98 -8.05 10.71
C GLU A 151 -10.03 -7.97 11.93
N PRO A 152 -9.69 -9.07 12.63
CA PRO A 152 -8.77 -9.01 13.78
C PRO A 152 -7.36 -8.52 13.44
N ILE A 153 -6.92 -8.72 12.21
CA ILE A 153 -5.56 -8.36 11.74
C ILE A 153 -5.57 -7.20 10.73
N ARG A 154 -6.71 -6.56 10.55
CA ARG A 154 -6.94 -5.50 9.56
C ARG A 154 -5.85 -4.43 9.56
N ASP A 155 -5.47 -3.97 10.74
CA ASP A 155 -4.42 -2.97 10.92
C ASP A 155 -3.09 -3.42 10.32
N PHE A 156 -2.67 -4.67 10.55
CA PHE A 156 -1.44 -5.22 9.97
C PHE A 156 -1.51 -5.28 8.44
N ILE A 157 -2.68 -5.59 7.89
CA ILE A 157 -2.89 -5.59 6.43
C ILE A 157 -2.74 -4.18 5.87
N VAL A 158 -3.39 -3.18 6.49
CA VAL A 158 -3.30 -1.78 6.05
C VAL A 158 -1.86 -1.27 6.13
N ILE A 159 -1.16 -1.50 7.25
CA ILE A 159 0.22 -1.05 7.45
C ILE A 159 1.15 -1.69 6.42
N SER A 160 1.07 -3.02 6.25
CA SER A 160 1.92 -3.73 5.29
C SER A 160 1.64 -3.29 3.85
N PHE A 161 0.37 -3.11 3.48
CA PHE A 161 -0.03 -2.59 2.18
C PHE A 161 0.58 -1.20 1.92
N LEU A 162 0.45 -0.26 2.86
CA LEU A 162 0.95 1.11 2.67
C LEU A 162 2.47 1.16 2.51
N LEU A 163 3.21 0.35 3.27
CA LEU A 163 4.66 0.23 3.14
C LEU A 163 5.08 -0.31 1.76
N LEU A 164 4.35 -1.31 1.24
CA LEU A 164 4.60 -1.88 -0.09
C LEU A 164 4.25 -0.90 -1.21
N GLU A 165 3.06 -0.31 -1.14
CA GLU A 165 2.54 0.60 -2.15
C GLU A 165 3.40 1.84 -2.29
N ARG A 166 3.90 2.39 -1.17
CA ARG A 166 4.84 3.50 -1.18
C ARG A 166 6.13 3.14 -1.95
N ARG A 167 6.80 2.05 -1.56
CA ARG A 167 8.04 1.60 -2.22
C ARG A 167 7.83 1.31 -3.69
N ARG A 168 6.67 0.77 -4.06
CA ARG A 168 6.28 0.53 -5.44
C ARG A 168 6.22 1.85 -6.23
N ARG A 169 5.55 2.88 -5.69
CA ARG A 169 5.46 4.21 -6.32
C ARG A 169 6.81 4.90 -6.45
N GLU A 170 7.69 4.77 -5.45
CA GLU A 170 9.07 5.29 -5.51
C GLU A 170 9.85 4.62 -6.65
N THR A 171 9.74 3.29 -6.77
CA THR A 171 10.40 2.51 -7.83
C THR A 171 9.87 2.88 -9.23
N GLU A 172 8.55 3.00 -9.38
CA GLU A 172 7.91 3.42 -10.63
C GLU A 172 8.34 4.85 -11.02
N THR A 173 8.36 5.78 -10.06
CA THR A 173 8.80 7.18 -10.28
C THR A 173 10.28 7.25 -10.68
N ALA A 174 11.15 6.50 -10.01
CA ALA A 174 12.56 6.43 -10.35
C ALA A 174 12.80 5.85 -11.75
N THR A 175 12.04 4.82 -12.14
CA THR A 175 12.11 4.20 -13.47
C THR A 175 11.68 5.18 -14.56
N VAL A 176 10.56 5.87 -14.37
CA VAL A 176 10.07 6.91 -15.31
C VAL A 176 11.07 8.06 -15.42
N SER A 177 11.67 8.49 -14.31
CA SER A 177 12.66 9.58 -14.30
C SER A 177 13.94 9.19 -15.06
N ARG A 178 14.43 7.95 -14.88
CA ARG A 178 15.58 7.42 -15.65
C ARG A 178 15.27 7.30 -17.13
N ALA A 179 14.08 6.82 -17.50
CA ALA A 179 13.67 6.73 -18.90
C ALA A 179 13.62 8.11 -19.57
N ARG A 180 13.10 9.12 -18.85
CA ARG A 180 13.09 10.52 -19.33
C ARG A 180 14.49 11.09 -19.49
N SER A 181 15.40 10.86 -18.54
CA SER A 181 16.77 11.36 -18.66
C SER A 181 17.48 10.78 -19.88
N LEU A 182 17.34 9.47 -20.13
CA LEU A 182 17.94 8.82 -21.30
C LEU A 182 17.35 9.33 -22.63
N ALA A 183 16.05 9.59 -22.68
CA ALA A 183 15.40 10.15 -23.87
C ALA A 183 15.92 11.56 -24.22
N ILE A 184 16.25 12.37 -23.22
CA ILE A 184 16.83 13.71 -23.44
C ILE A 184 18.24 13.61 -24.05
N TYR A 185 19.08 12.69 -23.56
CA TYR A 185 20.44 12.53 -24.09
C TYR A 185 20.48 11.88 -25.48
N GLY A 186 19.50 11.05 -25.85
CA GLY A 186 19.42 10.46 -27.19
C GLY A 186 18.99 11.44 -28.30
N VAL A 187 18.47 12.61 -27.95
CA VAL A 187 18.03 13.65 -28.91
C VAL A 187 19.16 14.64 -29.26
N PHE A 188 20.24 14.69 -28.48
CA PHE A 188 21.36 15.64 -28.68
C PHE A 188 22.60 15.04 -29.36
N THR A 189 22.52 13.81 -29.87
CA THR A 189 23.64 13.14 -30.55
C THR A 189 23.38 12.81 -32.03
N SER A 190 22.41 13.47 -32.67
CA SER A 190 22.12 13.33 -34.10
C SER A 190 22.69 14.47 -34.92
#